data_AF-D4M6K0-F1
#
_entry.id   AF-D4M6K0-F1
#
_cell.length_a   1.000
_cell.length_b   1.000
_cell.length_c   1.000
_cell.angle_alpha   90.00
_cell.angle_beta   90.00
_cell.angle_gamma   90.00
#
_symmetry.space_group_name_H-M   'P 1'
#
loop_
_entity.id
_entity.type
_entity.pdbx_description
1 polymer ?
#
loop_
_entity_poly.entity_id
_entity_poly.type
_entity_poly.pdbx_seq_one_letter_code
_entity_poly.pdbx_strand_id
1 'polypeptide(L)'
;MDIVEYKQLDSQKIISFIRSAHKNISKTIDLNGKDADLLDLETHYGTSNVGFWCVLENNQIIGTVGLRSVQKTNNTCAEIRRLYIQPQWQNKGIGSRLIDFVINHAKLNGFKLLRATTSFDRTVIIYILQKKGFYQIEKYRTSSADLFFEKSLYPKYQKLYDKLSYSLNEGEKFFKDTLILNPVENIPEMEVLKPCTSYLHGLYNTDSIRSSKEKINTKIQFSGRDIISNDVNIIYREWANLLQGDAVSMRLLSGLHAHTIVFMALTSIGDHVAILPEAAGGHMSTKAILQRLGLVVHELEVDYINKKIDIRRSLDMFKKYSPKVIFIDRSEGLVYEDFSWLKDVPAYKIFDASQYLTNIISKDYPNPFQWGFHLILTTLHKNLPGPQRAMICTKTKDENWSRIKSGISTYVSNMHVFSIYSAGIILKNYEELLALSKNMLNNAVKLEQELHTNGIRVVQSCPFSLQKFHTHHLWVQANSQEAAFNWYLTLERLGILTNYRKLPYNLGYGLRLGLSAATYCGLCEGDIPELAQIISKAIKNGYSDHLKKIVTNLLGR
;
A
#
# COMPACT_ATOMS: atom_id res chain seq x y z
N MET A 1 -8.92 -24.38 -29.68
CA MET A 1 -9.50 -25.09 -28.52
C MET A 1 -10.76 -24.42 -28.03
N ASP A 2 -11.92 -24.96 -28.43
CA ASP A 2 -13.24 -24.47 -28.05
C ASP A 2 -13.96 -25.49 -27.16
N ILE A 3 -14.72 -25.01 -26.19
CA ILE A 3 -15.61 -25.86 -25.37
C ILE A 3 -17.00 -25.74 -25.99
N VAL A 4 -17.50 -26.84 -26.54
CA VAL A 4 -18.82 -26.89 -27.20
C VAL A 4 -19.75 -27.85 -26.48
N GLU A 5 -21.04 -27.60 -26.53
CA GLU A 5 -22.07 -28.48 -25.98
C GLU A 5 -22.25 -29.73 -26.87
N TYR A 6 -22.55 -30.88 -26.27
CA TYR A 6 -22.70 -32.14 -26.99
C TYR A 6 -23.76 -32.08 -28.11
N LYS A 7 -24.76 -31.20 -28.01
CA LYS A 7 -25.83 -31.01 -29.01
C LYS A 7 -25.29 -30.59 -30.38
N GLN A 8 -24.07 -30.04 -30.42
CA GLN A 8 -23.38 -29.63 -31.64
C GLN A 8 -22.54 -30.75 -32.25
N LEU A 9 -22.59 -31.96 -31.68
CA LEU A 9 -21.70 -33.07 -31.98
C LEU A 9 -22.46 -34.38 -32.18
N ASP A 10 -21.86 -35.27 -32.98
CA ASP A 10 -22.32 -36.64 -33.14
C ASP A 10 -22.03 -37.46 -31.87
N SER A 11 -23.08 -38.01 -31.26
CA SER A 11 -22.99 -38.83 -30.04
C SER A 11 -22.08 -40.05 -30.21
N GLN A 12 -21.99 -40.62 -31.41
CA GLN A 12 -21.07 -41.72 -31.70
C GLN A 12 -19.61 -41.30 -31.61
N LYS A 13 -19.28 -40.06 -32.00
CA LYS A 13 -17.92 -39.51 -31.85
C LYS A 13 -17.55 -39.33 -30.38
N ILE A 14 -18.49 -38.93 -29.53
CA ILE A 14 -18.29 -38.81 -28.08
C ILE A 14 -18.04 -40.19 -27.45
N ILE A 15 -18.88 -41.18 -27.77
CA ILE A 15 -18.72 -42.56 -27.28
C ILE A 15 -17.38 -43.14 -27.74
N SER A 16 -17.00 -42.94 -29.01
CA SER A 16 -15.71 -43.37 -29.57
C SER A 16 -14.53 -42.74 -28.82
N PHE A 17 -14.61 -41.43 -28.54
CA PHE A 17 -13.61 -40.72 -27.75
C PHE A 17 -13.48 -41.31 -26.33
N ILE A 18 -14.60 -41.51 -25.62
CA ILE A 18 -14.57 -42.03 -24.25
C ILE A 18 -14.04 -43.47 -24.23
N ARG A 19 -14.42 -44.32 -25.21
CA ARG A 19 -13.86 -45.67 -25.37
C ARG A 19 -12.34 -45.63 -25.54
N SER A 20 -11.84 -44.73 -26.37
CA SER A 20 -10.38 -44.53 -26.54
C SER A 20 -9.72 -44.10 -25.23
N ALA A 21 -10.30 -43.13 -24.52
CA ALA A 21 -9.81 -42.69 -23.22
C ALA A 21 -9.80 -43.81 -22.16
N HIS A 22 -10.82 -44.68 -22.16
CA HIS A 22 -10.94 -45.84 -21.26
C HIS A 22 -9.93 -46.96 -21.57
N LYS A 23 -9.70 -47.26 -22.86
CA LYS A 23 -8.70 -48.26 -23.29
C LYS A 23 -7.31 -47.91 -22.78
N ASN A 24 -6.97 -46.61 -22.79
CA ASN A 24 -5.69 -46.11 -22.29
C ASN A 24 -5.50 -46.25 -20.78
N ILE A 25 -6.56 -46.58 -20.03
CA ILE A 25 -6.54 -46.74 -18.58
C ILE A 25 -6.98 -48.15 -18.13
N SER A 26 -6.92 -49.11 -19.06
CA SER A 26 -7.31 -50.52 -18.84
C SER A 26 -8.72 -50.69 -18.27
N LYS A 27 -9.63 -49.78 -18.62
CA LYS A 27 -11.06 -49.89 -18.30
C LYS A 27 -11.85 -50.14 -19.58
N THR A 28 -12.94 -50.87 -19.47
CA THR A 28 -13.94 -51.02 -20.52
C THR A 28 -15.15 -50.17 -20.18
N ILE A 29 -15.77 -49.61 -21.22
CA ILE A 29 -17.03 -48.88 -21.09
C ILE A 29 -18.16 -49.91 -20.88
N ASP A 30 -19.06 -49.63 -19.94
CA ASP A 30 -20.20 -50.47 -19.61
C ASP A 30 -21.50 -49.72 -19.93
N LEU A 31 -21.89 -49.75 -21.22
CA LEU A 31 -23.05 -49.03 -21.74
C LEU A 31 -24.39 -49.63 -21.27
N ASN A 32 -24.39 -50.87 -20.76
CA ASN A 32 -25.59 -51.52 -20.22
C ASN A 32 -25.71 -51.34 -18.70
N GLY A 33 -24.72 -50.70 -18.06
CA GLY A 33 -24.69 -50.46 -16.63
C GLY A 33 -24.27 -49.03 -16.32
N LYS A 34 -23.09 -48.86 -15.73
CA LYS A 34 -22.67 -47.56 -15.13
C LYS A 34 -22.42 -46.43 -16.15
N ASP A 35 -22.30 -46.75 -17.45
CA ASP A 35 -22.03 -45.81 -18.53
C ASP A 35 -23.21 -45.63 -19.51
N ALA A 36 -24.39 -46.14 -19.15
CA ALA A 36 -25.61 -46.02 -19.94
C ALA A 36 -26.05 -44.57 -20.21
N ASP A 37 -25.61 -43.61 -19.38
CA ASP A 37 -25.87 -42.17 -19.57
C ASP A 37 -25.32 -41.61 -20.89
N LEU A 38 -24.34 -42.29 -21.51
CA LEU A 38 -23.76 -41.89 -22.78
C LEU A 38 -24.61 -42.25 -24.00
N LEU A 39 -25.56 -43.18 -23.84
CA LEU A 39 -26.53 -43.54 -24.90
C LEU A 39 -27.68 -42.52 -25.00
N ASP A 40 -27.93 -41.78 -23.92
CA ASP A 40 -28.99 -40.77 -23.84
C ASP A 40 -28.49 -39.54 -23.07
N LEU A 41 -27.65 -38.73 -23.74
CA LEU A 41 -27.12 -37.50 -23.16
C LEU A 41 -28.23 -36.46 -22.92
N GLU A 42 -29.30 -36.45 -23.71
CA GLU A 42 -30.39 -35.47 -23.58
C GLU A 42 -31.14 -35.63 -22.26
N THR A 43 -31.54 -36.84 -21.90
CA THR A 43 -32.26 -37.07 -20.64
C THR A 43 -31.38 -36.82 -19.41
N HIS A 44 -30.06 -37.06 -19.53
CA HIS A 44 -29.13 -36.97 -18.39
C HIS A 44 -28.46 -35.60 -18.24
N TYR A 45 -28.28 -34.88 -19.34
CA TYR A 45 -27.48 -33.66 -19.44
C TYR A 45 -28.18 -32.53 -20.20
N GLY A 46 -29.37 -32.74 -20.79
CA GLY A 46 -30.04 -31.77 -21.66
C GLY A 46 -30.87 -30.69 -20.96
N THR A 47 -30.94 -30.67 -19.63
CA THR A 47 -31.69 -29.63 -18.87
C THR A 47 -30.84 -28.37 -18.68
N SER A 48 -31.46 -27.19 -18.61
CA SER A 48 -30.78 -25.88 -18.62
C SER A 48 -29.70 -25.69 -17.56
N ASN A 49 -29.80 -26.40 -16.44
CA ASN A 49 -28.94 -26.19 -15.29
C ASN A 49 -27.72 -27.14 -15.29
N VAL A 50 -27.71 -28.17 -16.12
CA VAL A 50 -26.68 -29.21 -16.19
C VAL A 50 -26.19 -29.33 -17.63
N GLY A 51 -25.21 -30.19 -17.93
CA GLY A 51 -24.73 -30.24 -19.31
C GLY A 51 -23.60 -31.21 -19.56
N PHE A 52 -23.32 -31.43 -20.84
CA PHE A 52 -22.18 -32.21 -21.31
C PHE A 52 -21.43 -31.42 -22.37
N TRP A 53 -20.13 -31.27 -22.18
CA TRP A 53 -19.29 -30.47 -23.05
C TRP A 53 -18.07 -31.23 -23.54
N CYS A 54 -17.65 -30.90 -24.75
CA CYS A 54 -16.45 -31.43 -25.38
C CYS A 54 -15.46 -30.30 -25.66
N VAL A 55 -14.17 -30.57 -25.49
CA VAL A 55 -13.11 -29.69 -25.97
C VAL A 55 -12.72 -30.15 -27.36
N LEU A 56 -12.78 -29.23 -28.33
CA LEU A 56 -12.38 -29.49 -29.70
C LEU A 56 -11.03 -28.86 -30.02
N GLU A 57 -10.22 -29.57 -30.78
CA GLU A 57 -9.09 -29.03 -31.53
C GLU A 57 -9.15 -29.56 -32.95
N ASN A 58 -9.13 -28.68 -33.96
CA ASN A 58 -9.27 -29.05 -35.38
C ASN A 58 -10.48 -29.97 -35.65
N ASN A 59 -11.64 -29.65 -35.07
CA ASN A 59 -12.88 -30.45 -35.11
C ASN A 59 -12.78 -31.88 -34.54
N GLN A 60 -11.71 -32.22 -33.83
CA GLN A 60 -11.58 -33.48 -33.09
C GLN A 60 -11.82 -33.29 -31.60
N ILE A 61 -12.57 -34.21 -30.99
CA ILE A 61 -12.79 -34.22 -29.54
C ILE A 61 -11.50 -34.66 -28.86
N ILE A 62 -10.94 -33.78 -28.03
CA ILE A 62 -9.71 -34.03 -27.26
C ILE A 62 -9.98 -34.13 -25.75
N GLY A 63 -11.17 -33.72 -25.31
CA GLY A 63 -11.59 -33.77 -23.91
C GLY A 63 -13.11 -33.75 -23.77
N THR A 64 -13.62 -34.27 -22.64
CA THR A 64 -15.05 -34.22 -22.28
C THR A 64 -15.21 -33.83 -20.81
N VAL A 65 -16.36 -33.26 -20.46
CA VAL A 65 -16.83 -33.13 -19.08
C VAL A 65 -18.36 -33.11 -19.06
N GLY A 66 -18.96 -33.83 -18.12
CA GLY A 66 -20.37 -33.78 -17.81
C GLY A 66 -20.60 -33.15 -16.44
N LEU A 67 -21.72 -32.48 -16.27
CA LEU A 67 -22.23 -31.98 -15.00
C LEU A 67 -23.65 -32.49 -14.84
N ARG A 68 -24.00 -33.05 -13.69
CA ARG A 68 -25.35 -33.59 -13.41
C ARG A 68 -25.82 -33.22 -12.01
N SER A 69 -27.10 -32.99 -11.80
CA SER A 69 -27.66 -32.79 -10.46
C SER A 69 -27.55 -34.05 -9.60
N VAL A 70 -27.18 -33.91 -8.33
CA VAL A 70 -27.15 -35.02 -7.36
C VAL A 70 -28.55 -35.20 -6.79
N GLN A 71 -29.15 -36.37 -7.05
CA GLN A 71 -30.46 -36.74 -6.53
C GLN A 71 -30.50 -36.63 -4.99
N LYS A 72 -31.66 -36.27 -4.42
CA LYS A 72 -31.91 -36.04 -2.97
C LYS A 72 -31.28 -34.75 -2.37
N THR A 73 -30.76 -33.84 -3.19
CA THR A 73 -30.19 -32.56 -2.71
C THR A 73 -31.04 -31.33 -3.07
N ASN A 74 -32.30 -31.51 -3.47
CA ASN A 74 -33.18 -30.43 -3.98
C ASN A 74 -32.49 -29.55 -5.04
N ASN A 75 -31.68 -30.17 -5.92
CA ASN A 75 -30.88 -29.49 -6.94
C ASN A 75 -29.88 -28.46 -6.41
N THR A 76 -29.46 -28.56 -5.14
CA THR A 76 -28.43 -27.68 -4.57
C THR A 76 -27.02 -28.22 -4.75
N CYS A 77 -26.86 -29.48 -5.16
CA CYS A 77 -25.57 -30.10 -5.44
C CYS A 77 -25.54 -30.65 -6.87
N ALA A 78 -24.45 -30.39 -7.58
CA ALA A 78 -24.14 -31.03 -8.85
C ALA A 78 -22.89 -31.92 -8.73
N GLU A 79 -22.73 -32.83 -9.68
CA GLU A 79 -21.62 -33.76 -9.77
C GLU A 79 -20.93 -33.65 -11.13
N ILE A 80 -19.60 -33.52 -11.09
CA ILE A 80 -18.73 -33.62 -12.25
C ILE A 80 -18.60 -35.10 -12.64
N ARG A 81 -18.92 -35.40 -13.90
CA ARG A 81 -18.79 -36.73 -14.51
C ARG A 81 -18.01 -36.65 -15.81
N ARG A 82 -17.61 -37.83 -16.31
CA ARG A 82 -17.10 -37.99 -17.68
C ARG A 82 -15.93 -37.04 -18.03
N LEU A 83 -15.13 -36.67 -17.04
CA LEU A 83 -13.95 -35.85 -17.23
C LEU A 83 -12.82 -36.70 -17.79
N TYR A 84 -12.62 -36.65 -19.10
CA TYR A 84 -11.60 -37.41 -19.81
C TYR A 84 -10.82 -36.51 -20.75
N ILE A 85 -9.51 -36.70 -20.83
CA ILE A 85 -8.62 -36.01 -21.76
C ILE A 85 -7.79 -37.07 -22.50
N GLN A 86 -7.70 -36.96 -23.82
CA GLN A 86 -6.88 -37.86 -24.64
C GLN A 86 -5.40 -37.79 -24.22
N PRO A 87 -4.65 -38.91 -24.15
CA PRO A 87 -3.29 -38.94 -23.59
C PRO A 87 -2.33 -37.90 -24.16
N GLN A 88 -2.30 -37.72 -25.49
CA GLN A 88 -1.44 -36.73 -26.16
C GLN A 88 -1.74 -35.25 -25.79
N TRP A 89 -2.88 -35.00 -25.15
CA TRP A 89 -3.36 -33.70 -24.71
C TRP A 89 -3.32 -33.53 -23.19
N GLN A 90 -2.90 -34.56 -22.43
CA GLN A 90 -2.72 -34.47 -20.99
C GLN A 90 -1.52 -33.57 -20.63
N ASN A 91 -1.49 -33.08 -19.39
CA ASN A 91 -0.47 -32.16 -18.85
C ASN A 91 -0.38 -30.78 -19.56
N LYS A 92 -1.33 -30.44 -20.45
CA LYS A 92 -1.44 -29.12 -21.11
C LYS A 92 -2.46 -28.17 -20.44
N GLY A 93 -2.89 -28.47 -19.22
CA GLY A 93 -3.84 -27.65 -18.45
C GLY A 93 -5.33 -27.79 -18.85
N ILE A 94 -5.66 -28.61 -19.84
CA ILE A 94 -7.04 -28.75 -20.36
C ILE A 94 -8.01 -29.25 -19.28
N GLY A 95 -7.63 -30.28 -18.51
CA GLY A 95 -8.48 -30.80 -17.43
C GLY A 95 -8.78 -29.76 -16.34
N SER A 96 -7.80 -28.89 -16.01
CA SER A 96 -8.02 -27.76 -15.09
C SER A 96 -9.02 -26.76 -15.68
N ARG A 97 -8.89 -26.41 -16.97
CA ARG A 97 -9.81 -25.49 -17.65
C ARG A 97 -11.24 -26.03 -17.68
N LEU A 98 -11.41 -27.34 -17.93
CA LEU A 98 -12.72 -27.99 -17.88
C LEU A 98 -13.34 -27.96 -16.48
N ILE A 99 -12.55 -28.20 -15.43
CA ILE A 99 -13.02 -28.09 -14.04
C ILE A 99 -13.42 -26.64 -13.71
N ASP A 100 -12.64 -25.64 -14.12
CA ASP A 100 -13.00 -24.23 -13.94
C ASP A 100 -14.30 -23.86 -14.66
N PHE A 101 -14.46 -24.35 -15.90
CA PHE A 101 -15.68 -24.17 -16.68
C PHE A 101 -16.91 -24.72 -15.95
N VAL A 102 -16.87 -25.97 -15.47
CA VAL A 102 -18.03 -26.55 -14.77
C VAL A 102 -18.27 -25.93 -13.39
N ILE A 103 -17.23 -25.46 -12.70
CA ILE A 103 -17.39 -24.67 -11.47
C ILE A 103 -18.20 -23.39 -11.76
N ASN A 104 -17.84 -22.66 -12.81
CA ASN A 104 -18.54 -21.43 -13.18
C ASN A 104 -19.96 -21.70 -13.67
N HIS A 105 -20.15 -22.72 -14.52
CA HIS A 105 -21.48 -23.11 -14.98
C HIS A 105 -22.38 -23.52 -13.82
N ALA A 106 -21.87 -24.28 -12.85
CA ALA A 106 -22.64 -24.69 -11.68
C ALA A 106 -23.03 -23.50 -10.79
N LYS A 107 -22.14 -22.51 -10.62
CA LYS A 107 -22.44 -21.27 -9.89
C LYS A 107 -23.55 -20.46 -10.57
N LEU A 108 -23.46 -20.26 -11.89
CA LEU A 108 -24.45 -19.51 -12.66
C LEU A 108 -25.84 -20.14 -12.59
N ASN A 109 -25.90 -21.48 -12.49
CA ASN A 109 -27.14 -22.23 -12.36
C ASN A 109 -27.57 -22.50 -10.89
N GLY A 110 -27.01 -21.76 -9.93
CA GLY A 110 -27.50 -21.74 -8.56
C GLY A 110 -27.11 -22.94 -7.68
N PHE A 111 -26.24 -23.84 -8.13
CA PHE A 111 -25.74 -24.92 -7.27
C PHE A 111 -24.90 -24.35 -6.13
N LYS A 112 -25.02 -24.95 -4.94
CA LYS A 112 -24.27 -24.62 -3.73
C LYS A 112 -23.04 -25.49 -3.56
N LEU A 113 -23.12 -26.74 -4.01
CA LEU A 113 -22.08 -27.75 -3.86
C LEU A 113 -21.73 -28.36 -5.22
N LEU A 114 -20.45 -28.66 -5.40
CA LEU A 114 -19.98 -29.57 -6.44
C LEU A 114 -19.37 -30.81 -5.82
N ARG A 115 -19.67 -31.95 -6.41
CA ARG A 115 -19.03 -33.22 -6.07
C ARG A 115 -18.30 -33.80 -7.27
N ALA A 116 -17.28 -34.58 -6.99
CA ALA A 116 -16.56 -35.33 -7.99
C ALA A 116 -16.16 -36.68 -7.39
N THR A 117 -16.03 -37.70 -8.25
CA THR A 117 -15.56 -39.02 -7.83
C THR A 117 -14.43 -39.48 -8.72
N THR A 118 -13.43 -40.13 -8.14
CA THR A 118 -12.30 -40.68 -8.88
C THR A 118 -11.77 -41.94 -8.19
N SER A 119 -10.86 -42.65 -8.84
CA SER A 119 -10.15 -43.80 -8.26
C SER A 119 -8.83 -43.39 -7.61
N PHE A 120 -8.33 -44.16 -6.64
CA PHE A 120 -7.09 -43.84 -5.91
C PHE A 120 -5.86 -43.79 -6.82
N ASP A 121 -5.89 -44.51 -7.94
CA ASP A 121 -4.85 -44.55 -8.97
C ASP A 121 -4.78 -43.26 -9.84
N ARG A 122 -5.70 -42.31 -9.66
CA ARG A 122 -5.80 -41.06 -10.46
C ARG A 122 -5.17 -39.85 -9.77
N THR A 123 -3.89 -39.97 -9.45
CA THR A 123 -3.11 -38.94 -8.72
C THR A 123 -3.22 -37.53 -9.32
N VAL A 124 -3.16 -37.39 -10.65
CA VAL A 124 -3.29 -36.08 -11.33
C VAL A 124 -4.66 -35.44 -11.10
N ILE A 125 -5.75 -36.20 -11.20
CA ILE A 125 -7.11 -35.68 -10.97
C ILE A 125 -7.32 -35.36 -9.49
N ILE A 126 -6.82 -36.20 -8.58
CA ILE A 126 -6.86 -35.95 -7.13
C ILE A 126 -6.16 -34.62 -6.82
N TYR A 127 -4.96 -34.41 -7.35
CA TYR A 127 -4.21 -33.16 -7.19
C TYR A 127 -4.96 -31.96 -7.76
N ILE A 128 -5.54 -32.06 -8.96
CA ILE A 128 -6.30 -30.94 -9.55
C ILE A 128 -7.54 -30.63 -8.71
N LEU A 129 -8.29 -31.62 -8.25
CA LEU A 129 -9.47 -31.41 -7.39
C LEU A 129 -9.07 -30.72 -6.08
N GLN A 130 -8.04 -31.21 -5.38
CA GLN A 130 -7.52 -30.59 -4.16
C GLN A 130 -7.04 -29.15 -4.41
N LYS A 131 -6.28 -28.91 -5.49
CA LYS A 131 -5.84 -27.56 -5.89
C LYS A 131 -7.00 -26.62 -6.20
N LYS A 132 -8.13 -27.16 -6.70
CA LYS A 132 -9.37 -26.41 -6.93
C LYS A 132 -10.23 -26.27 -5.67
N GLY A 133 -9.75 -26.75 -4.53
CA GLY A 133 -10.40 -26.61 -3.22
C GLY A 133 -11.55 -27.59 -3.00
N PHE A 134 -11.50 -28.75 -3.65
CA PHE A 134 -12.31 -29.89 -3.24
C PHE A 134 -11.64 -30.59 -2.05
N TYR A 135 -12.42 -31.01 -1.07
CA TYR A 135 -11.98 -31.87 0.04
C TYR A 135 -12.65 -33.23 -0.05
N GLN A 136 -12.00 -34.25 0.51
CA GLN A 136 -12.53 -35.61 0.51
C GLN A 136 -13.73 -35.71 1.47
N ILE A 137 -14.77 -36.41 1.06
CA ILE A 137 -15.97 -36.71 1.86
C ILE A 137 -16.23 -38.21 1.89
N GLU A 138 -17.13 -38.64 2.77
CA GLU A 138 -17.61 -40.01 2.81
C GLU A 138 -18.40 -40.39 1.55
N LYS A 139 -18.45 -41.69 1.26
CA LYS A 139 -19.22 -42.26 0.14
C LYS A 139 -20.71 -41.98 0.33
N TYR A 140 -21.29 -41.18 -0.56
CA TYR A 140 -22.70 -40.77 -0.49
C TYR A 140 -23.63 -41.49 -1.48
N ARG A 141 -23.08 -42.43 -2.28
CA ARG A 141 -23.87 -43.28 -3.19
C ARG A 141 -23.16 -44.59 -3.52
N THR A 142 -23.91 -45.56 -4.02
CA THR A 142 -23.35 -46.74 -4.68
C THR A 142 -22.59 -46.32 -5.93
N SER A 143 -21.30 -46.66 -6.00
CA SER A 143 -20.38 -46.31 -7.09
C SER A 143 -19.15 -47.22 -7.00
N SER A 144 -18.52 -47.48 -8.16
CA SER A 144 -17.23 -48.17 -8.27
C SER A 144 -16.03 -47.24 -8.08
N ALA A 145 -16.26 -45.98 -7.70
CA ALA A 145 -15.19 -45.04 -7.37
C ALA A 145 -14.71 -45.24 -5.93
N ASP A 146 -13.42 -45.02 -5.72
CA ASP A 146 -12.75 -45.18 -4.43
C ASP A 146 -12.82 -43.91 -3.58
N LEU A 147 -12.76 -42.74 -4.23
CA LEU A 147 -12.65 -41.44 -3.59
C LEU A 147 -13.80 -40.51 -4.00
N PHE A 148 -14.33 -39.78 -3.02
CA PHE A 148 -15.42 -38.83 -3.17
C PHE A 148 -14.96 -37.47 -2.68
N PHE A 149 -15.25 -36.44 -3.46
CA PHE A 149 -14.80 -35.07 -3.23
C PHE A 149 -15.99 -34.12 -3.25
N GLU A 150 -15.92 -33.06 -2.44
CA GLU A 150 -16.90 -31.99 -2.38
C GLU A 150 -16.23 -30.61 -2.34
N LYS A 151 -16.88 -29.62 -2.94
CA LYS A 151 -16.49 -28.22 -2.90
C LYS A 151 -17.72 -27.35 -2.69
N SER A 152 -17.65 -26.43 -1.73
CA SER A 152 -18.59 -25.30 -1.69
C SER A 152 -18.32 -24.35 -2.85
N LEU A 153 -19.37 -24.03 -3.60
CA LEU A 153 -19.33 -23.04 -4.68
C LEU A 153 -19.38 -21.60 -4.14
N TYR A 154 -19.90 -21.41 -2.93
CA TYR A 154 -19.97 -20.12 -2.26
C TYR A 154 -18.99 -20.09 -1.08
N PRO A 155 -17.88 -19.34 -1.18
CA PRO A 155 -16.95 -19.18 -0.08
C PRO A 155 -17.64 -18.64 1.17
N LYS A 156 -17.24 -19.13 2.35
CA LYS A 156 -17.79 -18.71 3.66
C LYS A 156 -17.83 -17.19 3.85
N TYR A 157 -16.86 -16.48 3.29
CA TYR A 157 -16.70 -15.03 3.43
C TYR A 157 -17.00 -14.23 2.16
N GLN A 158 -17.75 -14.80 1.19
CA GLN A 158 -18.09 -14.10 -0.06
C GLN A 158 -18.77 -12.74 0.21
N LYS A 159 -19.77 -12.71 1.11
CA LYS A 159 -20.47 -11.47 1.49
C LYS A 159 -19.52 -10.40 2.06
N LEU A 160 -18.50 -10.82 2.82
CA LEU A 160 -17.50 -9.89 3.36
C LEU A 160 -16.63 -9.35 2.23
N TYR A 161 -16.16 -10.22 1.32
CA TYR A 161 -15.41 -9.79 0.14
C TYR A 161 -16.20 -8.80 -0.71
N ASP A 162 -17.47 -9.07 -0.99
CA ASP A 162 -18.33 -8.19 -1.79
C ASP A 162 -18.49 -6.82 -1.10
N LYS A 163 -18.73 -6.81 0.22
CA LYS A 163 -18.84 -5.57 1.02
C LYS A 163 -17.55 -4.75 1.01
N LEU A 164 -16.40 -5.39 1.20
CA LEU A 164 -15.10 -4.72 1.20
C LEU A 164 -14.76 -4.18 -0.20
N SER A 165 -14.98 -4.97 -1.24
CA SER A 165 -14.74 -4.57 -2.63
C SER A 165 -15.64 -3.39 -3.03
N TYR A 166 -16.91 -3.43 -2.65
CA TYR A 166 -17.83 -2.31 -2.84
C TYR A 166 -17.33 -1.05 -2.11
N SER A 167 -16.97 -1.16 -0.83
CA SER A 167 -16.47 -0.04 -0.03
C SER A 167 -15.19 0.57 -0.60
N LEU A 168 -14.28 -0.24 -1.15
CA LEU A 168 -13.07 0.24 -1.81
C LEU A 168 -13.40 1.00 -3.09
N ASN A 169 -14.30 0.47 -3.93
CA ASN A 169 -14.71 1.12 -5.17
C ASN A 169 -15.44 2.45 -4.90
N GLU A 170 -16.29 2.51 -3.87
CA GLU A 170 -16.97 3.76 -3.49
C GLU A 170 -15.97 4.78 -2.91
N GLY A 171 -15.00 4.33 -2.12
CA GLY A 171 -13.92 5.19 -1.64
C GLY A 171 -13.09 5.78 -2.78
N GLU A 172 -12.76 4.99 -3.81
CA GLU A 172 -12.03 5.47 -4.98
C GLU A 172 -12.81 6.55 -5.75
N LYS A 173 -14.13 6.36 -5.93
CA LYS A 173 -15.00 7.37 -6.55
C LYS A 173 -15.03 8.65 -5.72
N PHE A 174 -15.18 8.52 -4.40
CA PHE A 174 -15.16 9.68 -3.50
C PHE A 174 -13.87 10.47 -3.66
N PHE A 175 -12.70 9.82 -3.61
CA PHE A 175 -11.42 10.53 -3.70
C PHE A 175 -11.18 11.21 -5.06
N LYS A 176 -11.74 10.68 -6.16
CA LYS A 176 -11.66 11.33 -7.48
C LYS A 176 -12.36 12.69 -7.51
N ASP A 177 -13.38 12.88 -6.69
CA ASP A 177 -14.14 14.12 -6.58
C ASP A 177 -13.71 14.97 -5.36
N THR A 178 -12.43 14.87 -4.95
CA THR A 178 -11.88 15.66 -3.83
C THR A 178 -10.54 16.31 -4.11
N LEU A 179 -10.29 17.45 -3.45
CA LEU A 179 -9.00 18.12 -3.41
C LEU A 179 -8.32 17.84 -2.07
N ILE A 180 -7.17 17.18 -2.08
CA ILE A 180 -6.42 16.88 -0.87
C ILE A 180 -5.52 18.07 -0.52
N LEU A 181 -5.95 18.84 0.48
CA LEU A 181 -5.17 19.87 1.15
C LEU A 181 -4.64 19.41 2.53
N ASN A 182 -4.64 18.10 2.81
CA ASN A 182 -4.01 17.57 4.01
C ASN A 182 -2.48 17.43 3.76
N PRO A 183 -1.61 18.11 4.53
CA PRO A 183 -0.16 18.13 4.29
C PRO A 183 0.55 16.78 4.46
N VAL A 184 -0.05 15.81 5.15
CA VAL A 184 0.55 14.47 5.36
C VAL A 184 0.05 13.42 4.38
N GLU A 185 -0.75 13.81 3.41
CA GLU A 185 -1.35 12.89 2.43
C GLU A 185 -0.81 13.19 1.03
N ASN A 186 -0.67 12.14 0.25
CA ASN A 186 -0.40 12.16 -1.18
C ASN A 186 -0.73 10.78 -1.77
N ILE A 187 -1.03 10.73 -3.06
CA ILE A 187 -1.49 9.50 -3.73
C ILE A 187 -0.42 9.09 -4.74
N PRO A 188 0.24 7.93 -4.56
CA PRO A 188 1.19 7.44 -5.55
C PRO A 188 0.52 7.00 -6.83
N GLU A 189 1.22 7.14 -7.95
CA GLU A 189 0.84 6.54 -9.22
C GLU A 189 0.71 5.00 -9.13
N MET A 190 -0.23 4.45 -9.89
CA MET A 190 -0.44 3.00 -9.97
C MET A 190 0.80 2.23 -10.47
N GLU A 191 1.58 2.83 -11.38
CA GLU A 191 2.83 2.23 -11.86
C GLU A 191 3.84 2.05 -10.72
N VAL A 192 3.95 3.05 -9.84
CA VAL A 192 4.82 3.02 -8.65
C VAL A 192 4.38 1.91 -7.68
N LEU A 193 3.07 1.68 -7.54
CA LEU A 193 2.53 0.66 -6.62
C LEU A 193 2.43 -0.75 -7.22
N LYS A 194 2.73 -0.95 -8.51
CA LYS A 194 2.70 -2.27 -9.16
C LYS A 194 3.44 -3.39 -8.39
N PRO A 195 4.60 -3.15 -7.73
CA PRO A 195 5.24 -4.18 -6.92
C PRO A 195 4.37 -4.70 -5.76
N CYS A 196 3.45 -3.90 -5.23
CA CYS A 196 2.53 -4.25 -4.14
C CYS A 196 1.46 -5.28 -4.55
N THR A 197 1.33 -5.61 -5.84
CA THR A 197 0.44 -6.68 -6.31
C THR A 197 1.21 -7.93 -6.77
N SER A 198 2.52 -7.97 -6.51
CA SER A 198 3.42 -9.03 -6.98
C SER A 198 3.61 -10.17 -5.97
N TYR A 199 4.31 -11.22 -6.42
CA TYR A 199 4.71 -12.36 -5.59
C TYR A 199 5.57 -11.98 -4.37
N LEU A 200 6.15 -10.77 -4.34
CA LEU A 200 7.05 -10.29 -3.29
C LEU A 200 6.40 -10.26 -1.90
N HIS A 201 5.07 -10.14 -1.80
CA HIS A 201 4.34 -10.15 -0.53
C HIS A 201 4.56 -11.43 0.29
N GLY A 202 4.68 -12.57 -0.38
CA GLY A 202 4.84 -13.88 0.27
C GLY A 202 6.27 -14.24 0.61
N LEU A 203 7.26 -13.40 0.25
CA LEU A 203 8.67 -13.75 0.37
C LEU A 203 9.33 -13.14 1.61
N TYR A 204 10.17 -13.95 2.25
CA TYR A 204 11.15 -13.47 3.21
C TYR A 204 12.42 -13.00 2.51
N ASN A 205 12.85 -11.77 2.75
CA ASN A 205 13.93 -11.12 1.98
C ASN A 205 14.97 -10.46 2.89
N THR A 206 16.16 -10.24 2.34
CA THR A 206 17.28 -9.55 3.01
C THR A 206 17.91 -8.52 2.07
N ASP A 207 18.41 -7.43 2.63
CA ASP A 207 19.21 -6.42 1.93
C ASP A 207 20.73 -6.73 1.99
N SER A 208 21.12 -7.82 2.62
CA SER A 208 22.52 -8.20 2.77
C SER A 208 23.01 -9.02 1.58
N ILE A 209 24.02 -8.51 0.89
CA ILE A 209 24.77 -9.26 -0.13
C ILE A 209 25.84 -10.08 0.59
N ARG A 210 25.87 -11.40 0.34
CA ARG A 210 26.79 -12.32 1.01
C ARG A 210 27.48 -13.23 -0.01
N SER A 211 28.80 -13.34 0.10
CA SER A 211 29.61 -14.36 -0.54
C SER A 211 29.25 -15.77 -0.04
N SER A 212 29.67 -16.82 -0.77
CA SER A 212 29.45 -18.21 -0.33
C SER A 212 30.03 -18.49 1.06
N LYS A 213 31.21 -17.92 1.37
CA LYS A 213 31.86 -18.06 2.67
C LYS A 213 31.04 -17.41 3.79
N GLU A 214 30.47 -16.23 3.55
CA GLU A 214 29.61 -15.56 4.52
C GLU A 214 28.28 -16.29 4.71
N LYS A 215 27.69 -16.82 3.63
CA LYS A 215 26.44 -17.61 3.68
C LYS A 215 26.58 -18.83 4.61
N ILE A 216 27.72 -19.54 4.55
CA ILE A 216 28.02 -20.68 5.43
C ILE A 216 27.97 -20.30 6.91
N ASN A 217 28.38 -19.08 7.26
CA ASN A 217 28.44 -18.61 8.65
C ASN A 217 27.12 -17.97 9.13
N THR A 218 26.09 -17.92 8.28
CA THR A 218 24.78 -17.41 8.69
C THR A 218 23.98 -18.45 9.46
N LYS A 219 23.18 -18.00 10.44
CA LYS A 219 22.21 -18.87 11.13
C LYS A 219 21.04 -19.29 10.22
N ILE A 220 20.67 -18.42 9.28
CA ILE A 220 19.53 -18.60 8.37
C ILE A 220 19.90 -18.01 7.02
N GLN A 221 19.65 -18.76 5.94
CA GLN A 221 19.82 -18.30 4.56
C GLN A 221 18.62 -18.72 3.70
N PHE A 222 18.08 -17.77 2.93
CA PHE A 222 17.00 -18.02 1.98
C PHE A 222 17.56 -18.15 0.56
N SER A 223 17.13 -19.19 -0.17
CA SER A 223 17.52 -19.41 -1.56
C SER A 223 16.77 -18.48 -2.52
N GLY A 224 17.38 -18.18 -3.68
CA GLY A 224 16.76 -17.37 -4.73
C GLY A 224 16.47 -15.92 -4.31
N ARG A 225 17.38 -15.30 -3.53
CA ARG A 225 17.25 -13.90 -3.08
C ARG A 225 18.29 -12.94 -3.61
N ASP A 226 19.34 -13.44 -4.27
CA ASP A 226 20.48 -12.63 -4.66
C ASP A 226 20.09 -11.45 -5.59
N ILE A 227 19.19 -11.69 -6.56
CA ILE A 227 18.67 -10.62 -7.45
C ILE A 227 17.93 -9.55 -6.66
N ILE A 228 16.99 -9.95 -5.80
CA ILE A 228 16.20 -9.03 -4.96
C ILE A 228 17.12 -8.22 -4.04
N SER A 229 18.10 -8.86 -3.42
CA SER A 229 19.08 -8.20 -2.56
C SER A 229 19.92 -7.19 -3.35
N ASN A 230 20.32 -7.52 -4.59
CA ASN A 230 21.06 -6.61 -5.46
C ASN A 230 20.22 -5.39 -5.86
N ASP A 231 18.98 -5.60 -6.30
CA ASP A 231 18.06 -4.51 -6.69
C ASP A 231 17.82 -3.54 -5.52
N VAL A 232 17.60 -4.08 -4.32
CA VAL A 232 17.44 -3.25 -3.09
C VAL A 232 18.68 -2.39 -2.83
N ASN A 233 19.89 -2.92 -3.03
CA ASN A 233 21.12 -2.14 -2.81
C ASN A 233 21.34 -1.08 -3.89
N ILE A 234 20.91 -1.33 -5.14
CA ILE A 234 20.88 -0.31 -6.19
C ILE A 234 19.94 0.83 -5.76
N ILE A 235 18.72 0.50 -5.34
CA ILE A 235 17.73 1.49 -4.87
C ILE A 235 18.29 2.30 -3.70
N TYR A 236 18.90 1.64 -2.71
CA TYR A 236 19.52 2.33 -1.57
C TYR A 236 20.62 3.29 -2.01
N ARG A 237 21.45 2.91 -2.99
CA ARG A 237 22.52 3.77 -3.51
C ARG A 237 21.95 5.01 -4.17
N GLU A 238 20.92 4.88 -5.02
CA GLU A 238 20.33 6.04 -5.69
C GLU A 238 19.68 7.01 -4.69
N TRP A 239 18.99 6.50 -3.67
CA TRP A 239 18.46 7.34 -2.59
C TRP A 239 19.55 8.00 -1.73
N ALA A 240 20.65 7.30 -1.45
CA ALA A 240 21.80 7.86 -0.74
C ALA A 240 22.44 9.01 -1.55
N ASN A 241 22.60 8.83 -2.87
CA ASN A 241 23.11 9.86 -3.77
C ASN A 241 22.22 11.12 -3.77
N LEU A 242 20.90 10.96 -3.89
CA LEU A 242 19.94 12.07 -3.85
C LEU A 242 20.02 12.87 -2.55
N LEU A 243 20.18 12.17 -1.42
CA LEU A 243 20.35 12.80 -0.10
C LEU A 243 21.79 13.20 0.21
N GLN A 244 22.76 12.94 -0.68
CA GLN A 244 24.18 13.22 -0.47
C GLN A 244 24.74 12.58 0.81
N GLY A 245 24.27 11.37 1.13
CA GLY A 245 24.74 10.54 2.23
C GLY A 245 25.44 9.26 1.75
N ASP A 246 26.08 8.56 2.69
CA ASP A 246 26.89 7.36 2.39
C ASP A 246 26.07 6.07 2.26
N ALA A 247 24.95 5.97 2.99
CA ALA A 247 24.17 4.74 3.05
C ALA A 247 22.70 4.99 3.40
N VAL A 248 21.86 4.08 2.92
CA VAL A 248 20.43 4.05 3.22
C VAL A 248 20.01 2.69 3.77
N SER A 249 18.94 2.68 4.56
CA SER A 249 18.17 1.49 4.92
C SER A 249 16.68 1.81 4.90
N MET A 250 15.89 0.98 4.21
CA MET A 250 14.42 1.06 4.15
C MET A 250 13.76 -0.15 4.81
N ARG A 251 14.47 -0.86 5.70
CA ARG A 251 13.88 -1.98 6.43
C ARG A 251 12.77 -1.54 7.39
N LEU A 252 12.80 -0.29 7.83
CA LEU A 252 11.83 0.29 8.78
C LEU A 252 10.49 0.53 8.08
N LEU A 253 9.41 0.03 8.67
CA LEU A 253 8.08 -0.01 8.03
C LEU A 253 7.34 1.34 8.01
N SER A 254 7.52 2.20 9.00
CA SER A 254 6.83 3.50 9.14
C SER A 254 7.66 4.48 9.99
N GLY A 255 7.28 5.77 10.02
CA GLY A 255 8.02 6.82 10.73
C GLY A 255 8.22 6.53 12.23
N LEU A 256 7.14 6.23 12.96
CA LEU A 256 7.24 5.92 14.40
C LEU A 256 7.95 4.60 14.67
N HIS A 257 7.87 3.63 13.75
CA HIS A 257 8.66 2.41 13.83
C HIS A 257 10.16 2.72 13.67
N ALA A 258 10.50 3.65 12.77
CA ALA A 258 11.87 4.14 12.60
C ALA A 258 12.36 4.89 13.84
N HIS A 259 11.55 5.79 14.41
CA HIS A 259 11.88 6.49 15.67
C HIS A 259 12.25 5.48 16.76
N THR A 260 11.33 4.55 17.06
CA THR A 260 11.53 3.57 18.13
C THR A 260 12.81 2.76 17.94
N ILE A 261 13.02 2.17 16.76
CA ILE A 261 14.18 1.29 16.52
C ILE A 261 15.50 2.04 16.49
N VAL A 262 15.55 3.23 15.88
CA VAL A 262 16.79 4.03 15.81
C VAL A 262 17.21 4.42 17.23
N PHE A 263 16.27 4.85 18.08
CA PHE A 263 16.60 5.18 19.47
C PHE A 263 16.95 3.94 20.29
N MET A 264 16.24 2.81 20.16
CA MET A 264 16.63 1.56 20.80
C MET A 264 18.05 1.09 20.41
N ALA A 265 18.52 1.41 19.20
CA ALA A 265 19.86 1.04 18.74
C ALA A 265 20.97 1.98 19.24
N LEU A 266 20.68 3.28 19.34
CA LEU A 266 21.66 4.32 19.68
C LEU A 266 21.77 4.59 21.19
N THR A 267 20.70 4.37 21.93
CA THR A 267 20.58 4.81 23.33
C THR A 267 20.40 3.65 24.29
N SER A 268 20.66 3.94 25.56
CA SER A 268 20.44 3.09 26.72
C SER A 268 19.50 3.80 27.70
N ILE A 269 18.84 3.05 28.58
CA ILE A 269 18.04 3.61 29.68
C ILE A 269 18.89 4.62 30.47
N GLY A 270 18.32 5.79 30.76
CA GLY A 270 18.98 6.90 31.47
C GLY A 270 19.73 7.88 30.57
N ASP A 271 19.95 7.57 29.28
CA ASP A 271 20.57 8.54 28.36
C ASP A 271 19.71 9.81 28.22
N HIS A 272 20.38 10.95 28.20
CA HIS A 272 19.74 12.25 27.96
C HIS A 272 19.58 12.49 26.47
N VAL A 273 18.40 12.94 26.05
CA VAL A 273 18.10 13.28 24.64
C VAL A 273 17.39 14.61 24.56
N ALA A 274 17.63 15.37 23.49
CA ALA A 274 16.93 16.61 23.21
C ALA A 274 16.01 16.44 21.99
N ILE A 275 14.78 16.93 22.07
CA ILE A 275 13.80 16.85 20.99
C ILE A 275 13.18 18.19 20.67
N LEU A 276 12.72 18.35 19.43
CA LEU A 276 11.81 19.41 19.09
C LEU A 276 10.44 19.19 19.78
N PRO A 277 9.91 20.13 20.59
CA PRO A 277 8.61 19.94 21.23
C PRO A 277 7.45 20.03 20.23
N GLU A 278 6.33 19.35 20.54
CA GLU A 278 5.05 19.50 19.84
C GLU A 278 4.60 20.97 19.80
N ALA A 279 4.86 21.72 20.88
CA ALA A 279 4.55 23.15 20.98
C ALA A 279 5.24 24.01 19.91
N ALA A 280 6.31 23.50 19.28
CA ALA A 280 6.99 24.14 18.15
C ALA A 280 6.83 23.35 16.84
N GLY A 281 5.90 22.39 16.76
CA GLY A 281 5.65 21.60 15.55
C GLY A 281 6.46 20.31 15.42
N GLY A 282 7.03 19.81 16.52
CA GLY A 282 7.53 18.42 16.62
C GLY A 282 6.40 17.38 16.59
N HIS A 283 6.74 16.10 16.44
CA HIS A 283 5.72 15.05 16.39
C HIS A 283 5.21 14.71 17.81
N MET A 284 3.89 14.75 18.00
CA MET A 284 3.21 14.55 19.30
C MET A 284 3.62 13.27 20.06
N SER A 285 3.93 12.19 19.33
CA SER A 285 4.31 10.90 19.94
C SER A 285 5.76 10.81 20.39
N THR A 286 6.66 11.69 19.93
CA THR A 286 8.11 11.54 20.10
C THR A 286 8.50 11.48 21.57
N LYS A 287 8.05 12.47 22.37
CA LYS A 287 8.34 12.51 23.82
C LYS A 287 7.91 11.24 24.54
N ALA A 288 6.68 10.80 24.31
CA ALA A 288 6.11 9.64 24.97
C ALA A 288 6.85 8.34 24.60
N ILE A 289 7.25 8.18 23.33
CA ILE A 289 8.03 7.02 22.86
C ILE A 289 9.40 7.00 23.58
N LEU A 290 10.13 8.12 23.56
CA LEU A 290 11.48 8.19 24.12
C LEU A 290 11.48 8.01 25.65
N GLN A 291 10.51 8.58 26.35
CA GLN A 291 10.33 8.34 27.79
C GLN A 291 10.00 6.87 28.09
N ARG A 292 9.18 6.22 27.25
CA ARG A 292 8.87 4.79 27.40
C ARG A 292 10.09 3.90 27.22
N LEU A 293 11.07 4.32 26.41
CA LEU A 293 12.37 3.65 26.28
C LEU A 293 13.31 3.89 27.48
N GLY A 294 12.87 4.65 28.48
CA GLY A 294 13.65 4.97 29.68
C GLY A 294 14.63 6.13 29.51
N LEU A 295 14.45 6.96 28.48
CA LEU A 295 15.32 8.11 28.19
C LEU A 295 14.89 9.34 28.98
N VAL A 296 15.87 10.18 29.34
CA VAL A 296 15.63 11.49 29.95
C VAL A 296 15.47 12.52 28.83
N VAL A 297 14.21 12.86 28.54
CA VAL A 297 13.86 13.72 27.39
C VAL A 297 13.80 15.19 27.79
N HIS A 298 14.59 16.01 27.11
CA HIS A 298 14.59 17.46 27.18
C HIS A 298 13.97 18.05 25.91
N GLU A 299 13.12 19.04 26.04
CA GLU A 299 12.54 19.74 24.89
C GLU A 299 13.35 21.00 24.58
N LEU A 300 13.55 21.30 23.30
CA LEU A 300 14.10 22.59 22.88
C LEU A 300 13.20 23.74 23.34
N GLU A 301 13.83 24.85 23.68
CA GLU A 301 13.13 26.02 24.20
C GLU A 301 12.43 26.78 23.09
N VAL A 302 11.19 27.23 23.35
CA VAL A 302 10.34 27.86 22.34
C VAL A 302 10.30 29.37 22.53
N ASP A 303 10.47 30.10 21.44
CA ASP A 303 10.17 31.52 21.32
C ASP A 303 8.75 31.68 20.77
N TYR A 304 7.78 31.88 21.67
CA TYR A 304 6.37 32.02 21.32
C TYR A 304 6.04 33.33 20.60
N ILE A 305 6.87 34.37 20.79
CA ILE A 305 6.65 35.68 20.17
C ILE A 305 7.00 35.58 18.68
N ASN A 306 8.21 35.10 18.40
CA ASN A 306 8.73 34.96 17.03
C ASN A 306 8.37 33.62 16.38
N LYS A 307 7.66 32.73 17.10
CA LYS A 307 7.14 31.44 16.60
C LYS A 307 8.24 30.57 16.00
N LYS A 308 9.33 30.41 16.75
CA LYS A 308 10.52 29.63 16.38
C LYS A 308 11.20 29.03 17.61
N ILE A 309 12.31 28.32 17.43
CA ILE A 309 13.12 27.83 18.55
C ILE A 309 13.98 28.96 19.13
N ASP A 310 14.02 29.02 20.46
CA ASP A 310 14.94 29.87 21.20
C ASP A 310 16.31 29.19 21.26
N ILE A 311 17.18 29.62 20.35
CA ILE A 311 18.52 29.06 20.17
C ILE A 311 19.34 29.21 21.46
N ARG A 312 19.32 30.39 22.10
CA ARG A 312 20.16 30.67 23.27
C ARG A 312 19.77 29.77 24.44
N ARG A 313 18.48 29.72 24.80
CA ARG A 313 18.02 28.89 25.92
C ARG A 313 18.21 27.39 25.63
N SER A 314 18.05 26.97 24.39
CA SER A 314 18.33 25.59 23.97
C SER A 314 19.82 25.21 24.12
N LEU A 315 20.73 26.11 23.74
CA LEU A 315 22.18 25.89 23.93
C LEU A 315 22.56 25.84 25.42
N ASP A 316 21.93 26.65 26.27
CA ASP A 316 22.17 26.59 27.72
C ASP A 316 21.66 25.27 28.33
N MET A 317 20.54 24.74 27.82
CA MET A 317 20.05 23.39 28.16
C MET A 317 21.06 22.31 27.75
N PHE A 318 21.66 22.40 26.56
CA PHE A 318 22.67 21.45 26.13
C PHE A 318 23.92 21.45 27.00
N LYS A 319 24.40 22.62 27.44
CA LYS A 319 25.53 22.73 28.38
C LYS A 319 25.23 22.05 29.71
N LYS A 320 23.98 22.15 30.18
CA LYS A 320 23.57 21.60 31.47
C LYS A 320 23.42 20.07 31.44
N TYR A 321 22.83 19.53 30.38
CA TYR A 321 22.40 18.13 30.35
C TYR A 321 23.15 17.24 29.36
N SER A 322 23.98 17.82 28.48
CA SER A 322 24.81 17.11 27.50
C SER A 322 24.05 15.98 26.77
N PRO A 323 23.00 16.30 26.00
CA PRO A 323 22.17 15.29 25.36
C PRO A 323 23.00 14.45 24.39
N LYS A 324 22.88 13.13 24.50
CA LYS A 324 23.55 12.16 23.62
C LYS A 324 23.02 12.24 22.19
N VAL A 325 21.70 12.42 22.07
CA VAL A 325 21.01 12.55 20.78
C VAL A 325 20.19 13.83 20.76
N ILE A 326 20.28 14.60 19.68
CA ILE A 326 19.39 15.71 19.35
C ILE A 326 18.55 15.28 18.16
N PHE A 327 17.23 15.33 18.31
CA PHE A 327 16.28 14.90 17.28
C PHE A 327 15.32 16.02 16.90
N ILE A 328 15.42 16.44 15.64
CA ILE A 328 14.59 17.50 15.06
C ILE A 328 13.56 16.85 14.15
N ASP A 329 12.38 16.58 14.69
CA ASP A 329 11.27 15.91 14.01
C ASP A 329 10.20 16.90 13.54
N ARG A 330 10.63 17.90 12.77
CA ARG A 330 9.80 19.02 12.32
C ARG A 330 8.65 18.54 11.44
N SER A 331 7.50 18.29 12.05
CA SER A 331 6.27 17.90 11.36
C SER A 331 5.56 19.10 10.72
N GLU A 332 5.72 20.26 11.34
CA GLU A 332 5.16 21.53 10.87
C GLU A 332 5.95 22.73 11.40
N GLY A 333 5.81 23.85 10.71
CA GLY A 333 6.40 25.14 11.05
C GLY A 333 5.85 26.20 10.08
N LEU A 334 6.15 27.47 10.33
CA LEU A 334 5.82 28.57 9.41
C LEU A 334 6.85 28.73 8.28
N VAL A 335 8.04 28.16 8.49
CA VAL A 335 9.20 28.21 7.60
C VAL A 335 9.90 26.85 7.64
N TYR A 336 10.72 26.56 6.62
CA TYR A 336 11.79 25.58 6.78
C TYR A 336 12.87 26.19 7.68
N GLU A 337 12.75 25.95 8.97
CA GLU A 337 13.57 26.59 10.01
C GLU A 337 15.03 26.14 9.92
N ASP A 338 15.95 27.09 10.11
CA ASP A 338 17.38 26.86 10.05
C ASP A 338 17.92 26.24 11.36
N PHE A 339 18.51 25.05 11.24
CA PHE A 339 19.19 24.35 12.33
C PHE A 339 20.72 24.34 12.19
N SER A 340 21.30 25.17 11.32
CA SER A 340 22.76 25.27 11.14
C SER A 340 23.53 25.56 12.42
N TRP A 341 22.92 26.24 13.39
CA TRP A 341 23.50 26.50 14.71
C TRP A 341 23.77 25.23 15.54
N LEU A 342 23.19 24.07 15.16
CA LEU A 342 23.49 22.77 15.76
C LEU A 342 24.80 22.14 15.28
N LYS A 343 25.43 22.70 14.24
CA LYS A 343 26.57 22.07 13.54
C LYS A 343 27.69 21.65 14.50
N ASP A 344 28.07 22.52 15.43
CA ASP A 344 29.19 22.29 16.34
C ASP A 344 28.78 21.72 17.71
N VAL A 345 27.49 21.39 17.90
CA VAL A 345 27.02 20.77 19.14
C VAL A 345 27.48 19.30 19.19
N PRO A 346 28.18 18.84 20.25
CA PRO A 346 28.78 17.51 20.35
C PRO A 346 27.75 16.44 20.75
N ALA A 347 26.75 16.23 19.90
CA ALA A 347 25.72 15.22 20.06
C ALA A 347 25.45 14.52 18.73
N TYR A 348 24.96 13.27 18.77
CA TYR A 348 24.46 12.63 17.55
C TYR A 348 23.16 13.33 17.13
N LYS A 349 23.08 13.75 15.87
CA LYS A 349 22.02 14.65 15.38
C LYS A 349 21.21 13.95 14.31
N ILE A 350 19.90 13.87 14.52
CA ILE A 350 18.95 13.22 13.62
C ILE A 350 17.92 14.25 13.16
N PHE A 351 17.72 14.38 11.85
CA PHE A 351 16.68 15.23 11.26
C PHE A 351 15.58 14.34 10.68
N ASP A 352 14.33 14.53 11.09
CA ASP A 352 13.19 13.90 10.42
C ASP A 352 12.75 14.76 9.23
N ALA A 353 13.06 14.29 8.03
CA ALA A 353 12.70 14.93 6.76
C ALA A 353 11.33 14.47 6.22
N SER A 354 10.51 13.75 6.99
CA SER A 354 9.26 13.16 6.50
C SER A 354 8.31 14.14 5.81
N GLN A 355 8.32 15.42 6.20
CA GLN A 355 7.48 16.47 5.61
C GLN A 355 8.21 17.32 4.56
N TYR A 356 9.50 17.09 4.36
CA TYR A 356 10.37 17.94 3.55
C TYR A 356 11.21 17.15 2.54
N LEU A 357 10.99 15.84 2.43
CA LEU A 357 11.84 14.95 1.62
C LEU A 357 11.92 15.41 0.17
N THR A 358 10.78 15.65 -0.47
CA THR A 358 10.71 16.12 -1.87
C THR A 358 11.49 17.43 -2.04
N ASN A 359 11.30 18.41 -1.16
CA ASN A 359 12.02 19.69 -1.23
C ASN A 359 13.54 19.55 -1.04
N ILE A 360 13.97 18.62 -0.19
CA ILE A 360 15.41 18.36 0.05
C ILE A 360 16.04 17.66 -1.15
N ILE A 361 15.41 16.61 -1.71
CA ILE A 361 15.96 15.90 -2.89
C ILE A 361 15.88 16.74 -4.17
N SER A 362 14.95 17.70 -4.23
CA SER A 362 14.82 18.68 -5.31
C SER A 362 15.74 19.89 -5.15
N LYS A 363 16.47 19.98 -4.02
CA LYS A 363 17.42 21.06 -3.68
C LYS A 363 16.78 22.44 -3.49
N ASP A 364 15.46 22.52 -3.34
CA ASP A 364 14.77 23.77 -2.97
C ASP A 364 15.04 24.13 -1.49
N TYR A 365 15.40 23.14 -0.67
CA TYR A 365 15.86 23.34 0.71
C TYR A 365 17.32 22.94 0.91
N PRO A 366 18.04 23.61 1.82
CA PRO A 366 19.34 23.14 2.31
C PRO A 366 19.24 21.71 2.85
N ASN A 367 20.22 20.88 2.51
CA ASN A 367 20.27 19.51 3.01
C ASN A 367 20.70 19.51 4.49
N PRO A 368 19.98 18.82 5.41
CA PRO A 368 20.32 18.79 6.84
C PRO A 368 21.75 18.33 7.14
N PHE A 369 22.39 17.51 6.29
CA PHE A 369 23.79 17.15 6.47
C PHE A 369 24.74 18.36 6.41
N GLN A 370 24.37 19.44 5.71
CA GLN A 370 25.14 20.70 5.69
C GLN A 370 25.09 21.44 7.03
N TRP A 371 24.05 21.17 7.84
CA TRP A 371 23.88 21.69 9.19
C TRP A 371 24.53 20.79 10.26
N GLY A 372 25.30 19.79 9.85
CA GLY A 372 26.01 18.87 10.75
C GLY A 372 25.13 17.76 11.33
N PHE A 373 23.97 17.46 10.73
CA PHE A 373 23.23 16.25 11.07
C PHE A 373 23.98 14.99 10.61
N HIS A 374 23.84 13.92 11.38
CA HIS A 374 24.50 12.65 11.12
C HIS A 374 23.58 11.65 10.42
N LEU A 375 22.28 11.75 10.69
CA LEU A 375 21.25 10.88 10.14
C LEU A 375 20.04 11.70 9.67
N ILE A 376 19.55 11.40 8.47
CA ILE A 376 18.22 11.81 8.03
C ILE A 376 17.30 10.61 8.18
N LEU A 377 16.21 10.79 8.92
CA LEU A 377 15.09 9.85 8.99
C LEU A 377 13.95 10.44 8.17
N THR A 378 13.22 9.64 7.39
CA THR A 378 12.10 10.16 6.62
C THR A 378 11.07 9.08 6.32
N THR A 379 9.86 9.48 6.00
CA THR A 379 8.89 8.68 5.26
C THR A 379 9.02 8.88 3.76
N LEU A 380 8.63 7.88 2.97
CA LEU A 380 8.54 7.97 1.50
C LEU A 380 7.10 8.26 1.02
N HIS A 381 6.26 8.73 1.93
CA HIS A 381 4.91 9.25 1.71
C HIS A 381 4.81 10.61 2.42
N LYS A 382 3.68 11.31 2.29
CA LYS A 382 3.43 12.73 2.66
C LYS A 382 3.80 13.67 1.51
N ASN A 383 4.74 14.59 1.68
CA ASN A 383 5.10 15.50 0.60
C ASN A 383 5.76 14.81 -0.62
N LEU A 384 6.18 13.54 -0.47
CA LEU A 384 6.53 12.65 -1.57
C LEU A 384 5.31 11.76 -1.93
N PRO A 385 4.88 11.67 -3.20
CA PRO A 385 3.82 10.77 -3.66
C PRO A 385 4.31 9.31 -3.78
N GLY A 386 5.04 8.81 -2.77
CA GLY A 386 5.62 7.47 -2.78
C GLY A 386 4.94 6.48 -1.83
N PRO A 387 5.48 5.25 -1.73
CA PRO A 387 4.87 4.18 -0.95
C PRO A 387 4.92 4.44 0.56
N GLN A 388 4.01 3.81 1.30
CA GLN A 388 4.11 3.77 2.75
C GLN A 388 5.36 2.99 3.21
N ARG A 389 6.36 3.75 3.67
CA ARG A 389 7.69 3.26 4.03
C ARG A 389 8.44 4.33 4.81
N ALA A 390 9.31 3.91 5.74
CA ALA A 390 10.36 4.77 6.27
C ALA A 390 11.73 4.44 5.66
N MET A 391 12.57 5.46 5.61
CA MET A 391 13.95 5.41 5.15
C MET A 391 14.82 6.14 6.17
N ILE A 392 16.00 5.58 6.43
CA ILE A 392 17.08 6.31 7.11
C ILE A 392 18.27 6.42 6.15
N CYS A 393 18.93 7.58 6.17
CA CYS A 393 20.14 7.86 5.43
C CYS A 393 21.20 8.38 6.39
N THR A 394 22.38 7.77 6.41
CA THR A 394 23.52 8.27 7.21
C THR A 394 24.42 9.13 6.36
N LYS A 395 24.96 10.21 6.94
CA LYS A 395 25.99 11.02 6.27
C LYS A 395 27.26 10.20 6.06
N THR A 396 27.68 9.48 7.10
CA THR A 396 28.92 8.68 7.12
C THR A 396 28.63 7.27 7.63
N LYS A 397 29.23 6.23 7.03
CA LYS A 397 29.18 4.84 7.55
C LYS A 397 30.11 4.68 8.76
N ASP A 398 29.67 5.15 9.91
CA ASP A 398 30.41 5.08 11.17
C ASP A 398 29.94 3.91 12.08
N GLU A 399 30.43 3.90 13.32
CA GLU A 399 30.01 2.94 14.35
C GLU A 399 28.52 3.07 14.66
N ASN A 400 27.97 4.29 14.70
CA ASN A 400 26.55 4.52 14.95
C ASN A 400 25.68 3.90 13.86
N TRP A 401 26.06 4.03 12.59
CA TRP A 401 25.39 3.34 11.48
C TRP A 401 25.40 1.81 11.67
N SER A 402 26.54 1.25 12.08
CA SER A 402 26.67 -0.18 12.34
C SER A 402 25.76 -0.63 13.50
N ARG A 403 25.68 0.16 14.58
CA ARG A 403 24.75 -0.05 15.69
C ARG A 403 23.29 0.01 15.25
N ILE A 404 22.92 1.00 14.44
CA ILE A 404 21.56 1.12 13.88
C ILE A 404 21.21 -0.10 13.03
N LYS A 405 22.09 -0.51 12.10
CA LYS A 405 21.86 -1.71 11.25
C LYS A 405 21.72 -2.99 12.08
N SER A 406 22.50 -3.11 13.15
CA SER A 406 22.39 -4.21 14.10
C SER A 406 21.03 -4.19 14.82
N GLY A 407 20.63 -3.05 15.39
CA GLY A 407 19.33 -2.88 16.05
C GLY A 407 18.15 -3.15 15.12
N ILE A 408 18.19 -2.66 13.88
CA ILE A 408 17.19 -2.99 12.85
C ILE A 408 17.12 -4.51 12.62
N SER A 409 18.25 -5.21 12.63
CA SER A 409 18.28 -6.67 12.44
C SER A 409 17.71 -7.44 13.63
N THR A 410 17.78 -6.87 14.83
CA THR A 410 17.17 -7.42 16.04
C THR A 410 15.65 -7.28 16.03
N TYR A 411 15.12 -6.12 15.62
CA TYR A 411 13.70 -5.79 15.79
C TYR A 411 12.86 -5.90 14.50
N VAL A 412 13.49 -5.96 13.32
CA VAL A 412 12.79 -6.08 12.03
C VAL A 412 13.16 -7.36 11.33
N SER A 413 12.19 -8.28 11.29
CA SER A 413 12.33 -9.61 10.72
C SER A 413 12.31 -9.58 9.17
N ASN A 414 11.30 -8.94 8.57
CA ASN A 414 11.13 -8.80 7.12
C ASN A 414 11.04 -7.32 6.72
N MET A 415 11.69 -6.95 5.61
CA MET A 415 11.74 -5.58 5.10
C MET A 415 10.55 -5.16 4.24
N HIS A 416 9.64 -6.08 3.87
CA HIS A 416 8.49 -5.82 2.98
C HIS A 416 8.95 -5.20 1.65
N VAL A 417 9.73 -6.00 0.90
CA VAL A 417 10.55 -5.55 -0.22
C VAL A 417 9.75 -4.93 -1.37
N PHE A 418 8.49 -5.29 -1.56
CA PHE A 418 7.62 -4.71 -2.60
C PHE A 418 7.60 -3.18 -2.54
N SER A 419 7.46 -2.60 -1.34
CA SER A 419 7.46 -1.14 -1.18
C SER A 419 8.85 -0.51 -1.34
N ILE A 420 9.94 -1.28 -1.20
CA ILE A 420 11.29 -0.82 -1.53
C ILE A 420 11.45 -0.74 -3.05
N TYR A 421 10.93 -1.72 -3.80
CA TYR A 421 10.85 -1.61 -5.27
C TYR A 421 10.01 -0.40 -5.69
N SER A 422 8.87 -0.15 -5.05
CA SER A 422 8.07 1.07 -5.31
C SER A 422 8.88 2.35 -5.07
N ALA A 423 9.70 2.38 -4.01
CA ALA A 423 10.61 3.49 -3.75
C ALA A 423 11.72 3.63 -4.80
N GLY A 424 12.10 2.56 -5.50
CA GLY A 424 13.00 2.62 -6.65
C GLY A 424 12.29 3.12 -7.91
N ILE A 425 11.10 2.58 -8.19
CA ILE A 425 10.34 2.88 -9.42
C ILE A 425 9.94 4.36 -9.48
N ILE A 426 9.56 4.97 -8.34
CA ILE A 426 9.21 6.40 -8.31
C ILE A 426 10.35 7.32 -8.77
N LEU A 427 11.61 6.89 -8.69
CA LEU A 427 12.75 7.69 -9.15
C LEU A 427 12.75 7.90 -10.67
N LYS A 428 11.96 7.12 -11.44
CA LYS A 428 11.68 7.40 -12.86
C LYS A 428 11.09 8.80 -13.04
N ASN A 429 10.33 9.29 -12.05
CA ASN A 429 9.61 10.56 -12.10
C ASN A 429 10.42 11.70 -11.47
N TYR A 430 11.76 11.62 -11.46
CA TYR A 430 12.59 12.58 -10.72
C TYR A 430 12.40 14.03 -11.19
N GLU A 431 12.34 14.27 -12.50
CA GLU A 431 12.15 15.61 -13.07
C GLU A 431 10.77 16.19 -12.68
N GLU A 432 9.74 15.34 -12.66
CA GLU A 432 8.40 15.70 -12.19
C GLU A 432 8.40 16.01 -10.69
N LEU A 433 9.19 15.31 -9.88
CA LEU A 433 9.37 15.63 -8.46
C LEU A 433 10.08 16.98 -8.25
N LEU A 434 11.01 17.37 -9.13
CA LEU A 434 11.63 18.71 -9.11
C LEU A 434 10.58 19.78 -9.38
N ALA A 435 9.76 19.60 -10.41
CA ALA A 435 8.68 20.53 -10.76
C ALA A 435 7.61 20.60 -9.65
N LEU A 436 7.20 19.44 -9.14
CA LEU A 436 6.22 19.31 -8.04
C LEU A 436 6.68 20.10 -6.81
N SER A 437 7.96 20.02 -6.46
CA SER A 437 8.52 20.72 -5.30
C SER A 437 8.41 22.25 -5.42
N LYS A 438 8.80 22.80 -6.57
CA LYS A 438 8.67 24.24 -6.85
C LYS A 438 7.20 24.68 -6.86
N ASN A 439 6.36 23.94 -7.57
CA ASN A 439 4.95 24.27 -7.72
C ASN A 439 4.20 24.23 -6.38
N MET A 440 4.43 23.22 -5.54
CA MET A 440 3.75 23.14 -4.24
C MET A 440 4.13 24.30 -3.29
N LEU A 441 5.38 24.78 -3.37
CA LEU A 441 5.85 25.91 -2.57
C LEU A 441 5.23 27.22 -3.09
N ASN A 442 5.26 27.46 -4.40
CA ASN A 442 4.65 28.64 -5.02
C ASN A 442 3.13 28.69 -4.76
N ASN A 443 2.44 27.56 -4.94
CA ASN A 443 1.02 27.43 -4.65
C ASN A 443 0.71 27.71 -3.17
N ALA A 444 1.56 27.26 -2.23
CA ALA A 444 1.36 27.50 -0.81
C ALA A 444 1.48 29.00 -0.46
N VAL A 445 2.53 29.66 -0.97
CA VAL A 445 2.74 31.11 -0.79
C VAL A 445 1.59 31.91 -1.37
N LYS A 446 1.16 31.59 -2.60
CA LYS A 446 0.06 32.30 -3.24
C LYS A 446 -1.27 32.06 -2.52
N LEU A 447 -1.54 30.83 -2.07
CA LEU A 447 -2.77 30.55 -1.34
C LEU A 447 -2.81 31.32 -0.02
N GLU A 448 -1.68 31.41 0.68
CA GLU A 448 -1.55 32.23 1.88
C GLU A 448 -1.83 33.72 1.61
N GLN A 449 -1.26 34.30 0.54
CA GLN A 449 -1.49 35.69 0.13
C GLN A 449 -2.95 35.96 -0.26
N GLU A 450 -3.56 35.07 -1.04
CA GLU A 450 -4.93 35.21 -1.50
C GLU A 450 -5.92 35.07 -0.33
N LEU A 451 -5.71 34.12 0.58
CA LEU A 451 -6.54 33.98 1.79
C LEU A 451 -6.44 35.22 2.68
N HIS A 452 -5.23 35.78 2.85
CA HIS A 452 -5.03 37.02 3.58
C HIS A 452 -5.79 38.19 2.92
N THR A 453 -5.70 38.34 1.60
CA THR A 453 -6.43 39.35 0.82
C THR A 453 -7.96 39.18 0.94
N ASN A 454 -8.43 37.94 1.03
CA ASN A 454 -9.83 37.62 1.30
C ASN A 454 -10.22 37.78 2.78
N GLY A 455 -9.35 38.32 3.64
CA GLY A 455 -9.65 38.60 5.05
C GLY A 455 -9.73 37.37 5.94
N ILE A 456 -9.08 36.27 5.55
CA ILE A 456 -8.93 35.08 6.40
C ILE A 456 -7.67 35.22 7.24
N ARG A 457 -7.78 34.82 8.51
CA ARG A 457 -6.69 34.90 9.49
C ARG A 457 -5.66 33.79 9.25
N VAL A 458 -4.75 34.00 8.31
CA VAL A 458 -3.60 33.13 8.08
C VAL A 458 -2.46 33.49 9.02
N VAL A 459 -1.81 32.50 9.61
CA VAL A 459 -0.70 32.73 10.54
C VAL A 459 0.58 32.97 9.76
N GLN A 460 1.20 34.14 9.96
CA GLN A 460 2.45 34.53 9.30
C GLN A 460 3.61 34.56 10.30
N SER A 461 4.82 34.19 9.84
CA SER A 461 6.06 34.31 10.63
C SER A 461 6.72 35.67 10.45
N CYS A 462 6.75 36.18 9.22
CA CYS A 462 7.32 37.45 8.81
C CYS A 462 6.66 37.91 7.50
N PRO A 463 6.83 39.18 7.08
CA PRO A 463 6.34 39.65 5.78
C PRO A 463 6.89 38.79 4.63
N PHE A 464 6.05 38.45 3.67
CA PHE A 464 6.36 37.51 2.57
C PHE A 464 7.69 37.79 1.86
N SER A 465 8.02 39.05 1.63
CA SER A 465 9.22 39.48 0.90
C SER A 465 10.54 39.17 1.63
N LEU A 466 10.49 38.82 2.91
CA LEU A 466 11.67 38.58 3.75
C LEU A 466 11.87 37.10 4.10
N GLN A 467 10.92 36.23 3.69
CA GLN A 467 10.96 34.81 4.00
C GLN A 467 11.82 34.07 2.97
N LYS A 468 12.92 33.45 3.42
CA LYS A 468 13.87 32.78 2.53
C LYS A 468 13.42 31.37 2.11
N PHE A 469 12.78 30.63 3.03
CA PHE A 469 12.31 29.27 2.79
C PHE A 469 10.87 29.10 3.32
N HIS A 470 9.91 29.07 2.40
CA HIS A 470 8.50 28.80 2.68
C HIS A 470 8.27 27.31 2.93
N THR A 471 7.15 26.95 3.55
CA THR A 471 6.70 25.56 3.69
C THR A 471 5.67 25.20 2.62
N HIS A 472 5.50 23.91 2.33
CA HIS A 472 4.45 23.40 1.43
C HIS A 472 3.05 23.40 2.08
N HIS A 473 2.90 24.04 3.24
CA HIS A 473 1.66 24.17 3.99
C HIS A 473 1.57 25.53 4.67
N LEU A 474 0.36 25.91 5.07
CA LEU A 474 0.05 27.11 5.86
C LEU A 474 -0.95 26.78 6.98
N TRP A 475 -1.16 27.75 7.89
CA TRP A 475 -2.12 27.63 9.00
C TRP A 475 -3.18 28.72 8.96
N VAL A 476 -4.44 28.32 9.03
CA VAL A 476 -5.58 29.22 9.21
C VAL A 476 -6.04 29.15 10.67
N GLN A 477 -5.97 30.26 11.38
CA GLN A 477 -6.29 30.33 12.80
C GLN A 477 -7.77 30.64 13.03
N ALA A 478 -8.44 29.83 13.85
CA ALA A 478 -9.82 30.07 14.25
C ALA A 478 -9.91 30.82 15.58
N ASN A 479 -11.06 31.45 15.83
CA ASN A 479 -11.34 32.11 17.10
C ASN A 479 -11.71 31.12 18.22
N SER A 480 -12.17 29.93 17.86
CA SER A 480 -12.50 28.86 18.80
C SER A 480 -12.25 27.49 18.19
N GLN A 481 -12.14 26.48 19.06
CA GLN A 481 -12.01 25.08 18.66
C GLN A 481 -13.21 24.60 17.84
N GLU A 482 -14.43 24.99 18.26
CA GLU A 482 -15.68 24.66 17.57
C GLU A 482 -15.73 25.26 16.16
N ALA A 483 -15.32 26.52 16.00
CA ALA A 483 -15.26 27.16 14.69
C ALA A 483 -14.31 26.43 13.74
N ALA A 484 -13.10 26.08 14.22
CA ALA A 484 -12.15 25.31 13.41
C ALA A 484 -12.69 23.94 12.99
N PHE A 485 -13.39 23.24 13.89
CA PHE A 485 -13.99 21.94 13.58
C PHE A 485 -15.14 22.07 12.57
N ASN A 486 -15.99 23.09 12.71
CA ASN A 486 -17.07 23.37 11.74
C ASN A 486 -16.52 23.75 10.36
N TRP A 487 -15.41 24.48 10.28
CA TRP A 487 -14.73 24.75 9.01
C TRP A 487 -14.21 23.47 8.36
N TYR A 488 -13.59 22.57 9.14
CA TYR A 488 -13.14 21.27 8.68
C TYR A 488 -14.29 20.45 8.07
N LEU A 489 -15.42 20.31 8.78
CA LEU A 489 -16.59 19.59 8.27
C LEU A 489 -17.20 20.24 7.03
N THR A 490 -17.22 21.59 7.00
CA THR A 490 -17.73 22.33 5.85
C THR A 490 -16.88 22.08 4.60
N LEU A 491 -15.56 22.15 4.73
CA LEU A 491 -14.63 21.88 3.62
C LEU A 491 -14.68 20.42 3.18
N GLU A 492 -14.75 19.47 4.12
CA GLU A 492 -14.91 18.05 3.83
C GLU A 492 -16.18 17.79 3.00
N ARG A 493 -17.31 18.36 3.41
CA ARG A 493 -18.58 18.26 2.65
C ARG A 493 -18.47 18.89 1.26
N LEU A 494 -17.70 19.96 1.11
CA LEU A 494 -17.40 20.57 -0.18
C LEU A 494 -16.48 19.72 -1.05
N GLY A 495 -15.77 18.73 -0.49
CA GLY A 495 -14.79 17.90 -1.18
C GLY A 495 -13.36 18.44 -1.08
N ILE A 496 -13.08 19.34 -0.13
CA ILE A 496 -11.74 19.88 0.16
C ILE A 496 -11.27 19.26 1.47
N LEU A 497 -10.33 18.33 1.39
CA LEU A 497 -9.87 17.57 2.55
C LEU A 497 -8.72 18.31 3.23
N THR A 498 -8.90 18.72 4.48
CA THR A 498 -7.94 19.54 5.22
C THR A 498 -7.57 18.88 6.55
N ASN A 499 -6.64 19.46 7.31
CA ASN A 499 -6.30 18.97 8.65
C ASN A 499 -6.75 19.96 9.73
N TYR A 500 -7.80 19.64 10.49
CA TYR A 500 -8.12 20.32 11.74
C TYR A 500 -7.15 19.90 12.85
N ARG A 501 -6.60 20.87 13.58
CA ARG A 501 -5.63 20.59 14.64
C ARG A 501 -5.50 21.75 15.65
N LYS A 502 -4.86 21.44 16.78
CA LYS A 502 -4.22 22.44 17.64
C LYS A 502 -2.97 22.95 16.94
N LEU A 503 -2.85 24.27 16.79
CA LEU A 503 -1.74 24.91 16.12
C LEU A 503 -0.57 25.12 17.12
N PRO A 504 0.70 25.02 16.68
CA PRO A 504 1.87 25.31 17.50
C PRO A 504 1.89 26.73 18.07
N TYR A 505 2.85 27.03 18.94
CA TYR A 505 3.10 28.36 19.52
C TYR A 505 1.91 28.97 20.27
N ASN A 506 1.08 28.13 20.89
CA ASN A 506 -0.13 28.54 21.62
C ASN A 506 -1.12 29.36 20.77
N LEU A 507 -1.17 29.10 19.46
CA LEU A 507 -2.08 29.77 18.54
C LEU A 507 -3.53 29.28 18.64
N GLY A 508 -3.82 28.29 19.50
CA GLY A 508 -5.17 27.73 19.65
C GLY A 508 -5.45 26.65 18.61
N TYR A 509 -6.63 26.71 17.98
CA TYR A 509 -7.08 25.71 17.01
C TYR A 509 -7.28 26.34 15.62
N GLY A 510 -7.21 25.52 14.60
CA GLY A 510 -7.37 25.98 13.23
C GLY A 510 -7.27 24.84 12.22
N LEU A 511 -7.02 25.23 10.97
CA LEU A 511 -6.75 24.32 9.87
C LEU A 511 -5.29 24.42 9.46
N ARG A 512 -4.69 23.28 9.13
CA ARG A 512 -3.43 23.20 8.39
C ARG A 512 -3.74 22.76 6.97
N LEU A 513 -3.33 23.57 5.99
CA LEU A 513 -3.57 23.34 4.57
C LEU A 513 -2.23 23.07 3.89
N GLY A 514 -2.07 21.89 3.29
CA GLY A 514 -0.88 21.50 2.54
C GLY A 514 -1.14 21.41 1.05
N LEU A 515 -0.14 21.72 0.23
CA LEU A 515 -0.31 21.85 -1.22
C LEU A 515 0.32 20.69 -2.01
N SER A 516 0.96 19.72 -1.35
CA SER A 516 1.68 18.63 -2.04
C SER A 516 0.74 17.78 -2.91
N ALA A 517 -0.29 17.16 -2.31
CA ALA A 517 -1.19 16.26 -3.04
C ALA A 517 -2.02 17.02 -4.08
N ALA A 518 -2.62 18.16 -3.69
CA ALA A 518 -3.37 18.99 -4.63
C ALA A 518 -2.55 19.41 -5.86
N THR A 519 -1.29 19.84 -5.66
CA THR A 519 -0.39 20.19 -6.77
C THR A 519 -0.05 18.97 -7.63
N TYR A 520 0.19 17.82 -7.01
CA TYR A 520 0.45 16.58 -7.74
C TYR A 520 -0.75 16.13 -8.59
N CYS A 521 -1.97 16.37 -8.12
CA CYS A 521 -3.21 16.12 -8.87
C CYS A 521 -3.54 17.20 -9.92
N GLY A 522 -2.70 18.22 -10.10
CA GLY A 522 -2.84 19.20 -11.18
C GLY A 522 -3.18 20.63 -10.73
N LEU A 523 -3.42 20.89 -9.44
CA LEU A 523 -3.68 22.26 -8.96
C LEU A 523 -2.51 23.18 -9.34
N CYS A 524 -2.79 24.19 -10.16
CA CYS A 524 -1.77 25.12 -10.64
C CYS A 524 -1.94 26.52 -10.03
N GLU A 525 -0.95 27.37 -10.26
CA GLU A 525 -0.91 28.71 -9.69
C GLU A 525 -2.11 29.59 -10.12
N GLY A 526 -2.69 29.32 -11.29
CA GLY A 526 -3.87 30.00 -11.83
C GLY A 526 -5.17 29.66 -11.10
N ASP A 527 -5.25 28.50 -10.47
CA ASP A 527 -6.44 28.03 -9.73
C ASP A 527 -6.52 28.59 -8.31
N ILE A 528 -5.39 29.05 -7.77
CA ILE A 528 -5.25 29.45 -6.38
C ILE A 528 -6.19 30.60 -5.96
N PRO A 529 -6.39 31.68 -6.75
CA PRO A 529 -7.34 32.73 -6.38
C PRO A 529 -8.78 32.22 -6.23
N GLU A 530 -9.22 31.33 -7.13
CA GLU A 530 -10.55 30.71 -7.06
C GLU A 530 -10.66 29.80 -5.81
N LEU A 531 -9.65 28.97 -5.56
CA LEU A 531 -9.58 28.14 -4.36
C LEU A 531 -9.63 28.96 -3.07
N ALA A 532 -8.88 30.07 -3.00
CA ALA A 532 -8.87 30.95 -1.84
C ALA A 532 -10.24 31.59 -1.59
N GLN A 533 -10.93 32.02 -2.65
CA GLN A 533 -12.29 32.54 -2.56
C GLN A 533 -13.28 31.48 -2.07
N ILE A 534 -13.18 30.24 -2.57
CA ILE A 534 -14.01 29.11 -2.12
C ILE A 534 -13.81 28.87 -0.62
N ILE A 535 -12.56 28.71 -0.18
CA ILE A 535 -12.23 28.47 1.23
C ILE A 535 -12.73 29.62 2.10
N SER A 536 -12.57 30.85 1.63
CA SER A 536 -13.00 32.05 2.35
C SER A 536 -14.52 32.14 2.49
N LYS A 537 -15.27 31.83 1.43
CA LYS A 537 -16.74 31.75 1.47
C LYS A 537 -17.20 30.63 2.38
N ALA A 538 -16.57 29.46 2.33
CA ALA A 538 -16.87 28.33 3.20
C ALA A 538 -16.67 28.68 4.68
N ILE A 539 -15.56 29.34 5.01
CA ILE A 539 -15.23 29.76 6.38
C ILE A 539 -16.19 30.81 6.91
N LYS A 540 -16.56 31.81 6.09
CA LYS A 540 -17.40 32.94 6.51
C LYS A 540 -18.89 32.60 6.54
N ASN A 541 -19.36 31.83 5.56
CA ASN A 541 -20.79 31.64 5.30
C ASN A 541 -21.25 30.18 5.45
N GLY A 542 -20.33 29.23 5.66
CA GLY A 542 -20.65 27.81 5.74
C GLY A 542 -20.91 27.15 4.38
N TYR A 543 -21.52 25.96 4.43
CA TYR A 543 -21.85 25.17 3.25
C TYR A 543 -23.01 25.77 2.45
N SER A 544 -22.94 25.70 1.12
CA SER A 544 -24.10 25.86 0.23
C SER A 544 -23.96 24.98 -1.01
N ASP A 545 -25.08 24.57 -1.62
CA ASP A 545 -25.06 23.78 -2.85
C ASP A 545 -24.46 24.56 -4.03
N HIS A 546 -24.63 25.88 -4.04
CA HIS A 546 -23.96 26.74 -5.01
C HIS A 546 -22.44 26.66 -4.88
N LEU A 547 -21.91 26.74 -3.64
CA LEU A 547 -20.48 26.60 -3.39
C LEU A 547 -19.97 25.20 -3.73
N LYS A 548 -20.74 24.15 -3.44
CA LYS A 548 -20.41 22.78 -3.84
C LYS A 548 -20.27 22.65 -5.36
N LYS A 549 -21.18 23.26 -6.13
CA LYS A 549 -21.11 23.27 -7.60
C LYS A 549 -19.86 23.98 -8.13
N ILE A 550 -19.46 25.09 -7.51
CA ILE A 550 -18.20 25.77 -7.86
C ILE A 550 -17.00 24.84 -7.60
N VAL A 551 -16.96 24.18 -6.44
CA VAL A 551 -15.89 23.22 -6.13
C VAL A 551 -15.85 22.07 -7.13
N THR A 552 -17.00 21.49 -7.49
CA THR A 552 -17.06 20.44 -8.52
C THR A 552 -16.50 20.91 -9.87
N ASN A 553 -16.76 22.15 -10.27
CA ASN A 553 -16.19 22.71 -11.50
C ASN A 553 -14.66 22.89 -11.40
N LEU A 554 -14.15 23.31 -10.24
CA LEU A 554 -12.70 23.42 -10.00
C LEU A 554 -12.03 22.04 -10.08
N LEU A 555 -12.66 21.01 -9.51
CA LEU A 555 -12.13 19.64 -9.48
C LEU A 555 -12.24 18.89 -10.82
N GLY A 556 -13.09 19.36 -11.73
CA GLY A 556 -13.27 18.76 -13.05
C GLY A 556 -12.34 19.32 -14.13
N ARG A 557 -11.52 20.33 -13.82
CA ARG A 557 -10.43 20.82 -14.68
C ARG A 557 -9.21 19.93 -14.50
#